data_AF-A0A923YRD9-F1
#
_entry.id   AF-A0A923YRD9-F1
#
_cell.length_a   1.000
_cell.length_b   1.000
_cell.length_c   1.000
_cell.angle_alpha   90.00
_cell.angle_beta   90.00
_cell.angle_gamma   90.00
#
_symmetry.space_group_name_H-M   'P 1'
#
loop_
_entity.id
_entity.type
_entity.pdbx_description
1 polymer ?
#
loop_
_entity_poly.entity_id
_entity_poly.type
_entity_poly.pdbx_seq_one_letter_code
_entity_poly.pdbx_strand_id
1 'polypeptide(L)'
;GYGGVVWDGSHWLLSFSPELFFKSDGQAVTVRPMKGTAPRGRTKAEDAANRTALASNAKDRAENLMIVDLMRNDLSRVAEPGSVRVEEPFAVETYPTLHTMVTTVRARLQPGADARALVRAIFPCGSITGAPKIRAMELIDTFERDARGAYCGAIGRISGQAGKEQAGQNPAGEAAFNVAIRTLRLDPRAGRAVMGVGSAVVADSQQLAERRECVMKGRFLSLSVGQADLIETMHFDPHEGVALLELHLERMRASAAELGFAFDRHGLRNAIQALCFDMAEPAKLRLMVARSGAHTLEVAPLPAPFAGPAICAVLSLPVATGDWRLRHKTSDRAFYEEANRAARKAGAQEALFLRDDGLLTEGTFTSLFVEREAVLVTPPLGLGLLPGVLRQSLIDAGRAIEGEVQIEDLADGFYIGNALRGLMPARLLGS
;
A
#
# COMPACT_ATOMS: atom_id res chain seq x y z
N GLY A 1 5.89 10.92 -10.33
CA GLY A 1 7.14 10.71 -9.56
C GLY A 1 8.32 10.71 -10.49
N TYR A 2 9.54 10.68 -9.94
CA TYR A 2 10.82 10.74 -10.66
C TYR A 2 11.54 9.38 -10.60
N GLY A 3 10.83 8.33 -11.03
CA GLY A 3 11.33 6.95 -10.97
C GLY A 3 12.30 6.58 -12.10
N GLY A 4 12.91 5.40 -11.99
CA GLY A 4 13.81 4.88 -13.01
C GLY A 4 14.33 3.49 -12.67
N VAL A 5 14.82 2.78 -13.69
CA VAL A 5 15.48 1.48 -13.56
C VAL A 5 16.91 1.64 -14.03
N VAL A 6 17.87 1.35 -13.16
CA VAL A 6 19.30 1.49 -13.46
C VAL A 6 20.04 0.21 -13.09
N TRP A 7 20.91 -0.24 -13.98
CA TRP A 7 21.92 -1.24 -13.68
C TRP A 7 23.24 -0.53 -13.40
N ASP A 8 23.79 -0.68 -12.20
CA ASP A 8 25.04 -0.01 -11.80
C ASP A 8 26.31 -0.83 -12.13
N GLY A 9 26.16 -1.93 -12.85
CA GLY A 9 27.22 -2.91 -13.11
C GLY A 9 27.20 -4.12 -12.16
N SER A 10 26.49 -4.01 -11.04
CA SER A 10 26.44 -5.05 -10.00
C SER A 10 25.05 -5.29 -9.40
N HIS A 11 24.22 -4.26 -9.30
CA HIS A 11 22.88 -4.30 -8.72
C HIS A 11 21.88 -3.57 -9.62
N TRP A 12 20.63 -4.02 -9.57
CA TRP A 12 19.51 -3.26 -10.13
C TRP A 12 18.99 -2.26 -9.10
N LEU A 13 18.80 -1.01 -9.53
CA LEU A 13 18.16 0.04 -8.76
C LEU A 13 16.79 0.30 -9.36
N LEU A 14 15.73 -0.03 -8.63
CA LEU A 14 14.35 0.28 -9.00
C LEU A 14 13.86 1.46 -8.16
N SER A 15 13.92 2.66 -8.74
CA SER A 15 13.54 3.90 -8.06
C SER A 15 12.08 4.24 -8.30
N PHE A 16 11.35 4.47 -7.21
CA PHE A 16 9.99 5.00 -7.16
C PHE A 16 9.98 6.37 -6.49
N SER A 17 11.06 7.14 -6.66
CA SER A 17 11.27 8.38 -5.92
C SER A 17 10.15 9.40 -6.21
N PRO A 18 9.56 10.00 -5.16
CA PRO A 18 8.63 11.12 -5.29
C PRO A 18 9.36 12.47 -5.41
N GLU A 19 10.66 12.55 -5.10
CA GLU A 19 11.38 13.82 -4.90
C GLU A 19 12.26 14.19 -6.09
N LEU A 20 12.12 15.44 -6.56
CA LEU A 20 13.04 16.02 -7.53
C LEU A 20 14.23 16.60 -6.79
N PHE A 21 15.42 16.01 -6.99
CA PHE A 21 16.64 16.62 -6.50
C PHE A 21 16.93 17.91 -7.27
N PHE A 22 17.03 17.83 -8.59
CA PHE A 22 16.99 18.99 -9.47
C PHE A 22 16.61 18.62 -10.91
N LYS A 23 16.07 19.58 -11.63
CA LYS A 23 15.98 19.61 -13.10
C LYS A 23 16.67 20.86 -13.59
N SER A 24 17.51 20.75 -14.62
CA SER A 24 18.06 21.87 -15.37
C SER A 24 17.64 21.78 -16.84
N ASP A 25 17.19 22.90 -17.38
CA ASP A 25 16.97 23.11 -18.81
C ASP A 25 17.80 24.31 -19.23
N GLY A 26 18.99 24.03 -19.77
CA GLY A 26 20.05 25.02 -19.90
C GLY A 26 20.40 25.62 -18.55
N GLN A 27 20.26 26.94 -18.41
CA GLN A 27 20.54 27.64 -17.16
C GLN A 27 19.35 27.63 -16.18
N ALA A 28 18.14 27.29 -16.61
CA ALA A 28 16.97 27.30 -15.72
C ALA A 28 16.99 26.05 -14.83
N VAL A 29 17.04 26.25 -13.52
CA VAL A 29 17.09 25.17 -12.51
C VAL A 29 15.83 25.17 -11.68
N THR A 30 15.34 23.98 -11.38
CA THR A 30 14.22 23.73 -10.46
C THR A 30 14.58 22.62 -9.51
N VAL A 31 14.39 22.85 -8.21
CA VAL A 31 14.47 21.83 -7.16
C VAL A 31 13.14 21.80 -6.41
N ARG A 32 12.73 20.63 -5.90
CA ARG A 32 11.45 20.47 -5.20
C ARG A 32 11.63 19.66 -3.92
N PRO A 33 12.26 20.24 -2.88
CA PRO A 33 12.39 19.57 -1.59
C PRO A 33 11.03 19.21 -1.00
N MET A 34 10.99 18.05 -0.34
CA MET A 34 9.79 17.57 0.34
C MET A 34 10.05 17.30 1.84
N LYS A 35 9.13 17.75 2.69
CA LYS A 35 9.10 17.50 4.13
C LYS A 35 7.67 17.60 4.63
N GLY A 36 7.34 16.79 5.63
CA GLY A 36 5.98 16.57 6.09
C GLY A 36 5.27 15.50 5.28
N THR A 37 4.71 14.51 5.96
CA THR A 37 4.01 13.37 5.36
C THR A 37 2.77 13.05 6.18
N ALA A 38 1.65 12.84 5.49
CA ALA A 38 0.42 12.37 6.12
C ALA A 38 -0.10 11.10 5.41
N PRO A 39 -0.74 10.17 6.14
CA PRO A 39 -1.31 8.98 5.53
C PRO A 39 -2.52 9.35 4.67
N ARG A 40 -2.83 8.48 3.71
CA ARG A 40 -4.16 8.51 3.08
C ARG A 40 -5.24 8.17 4.10
N GLY A 41 -6.39 8.82 3.98
CA GLY A 41 -7.57 8.49 4.78
C GLY A 41 -8.27 7.25 4.25
N ARG A 42 -9.01 6.55 5.13
CA ARG A 42 -9.83 5.39 4.78
C ARG A 42 -11.11 5.81 4.06
N THR A 43 -11.55 7.05 4.28
CA THR A 43 -12.69 7.67 3.60
C THR A 43 -12.26 8.94 2.87
N LYS A 44 -13.06 9.40 1.90
CA LYS A 44 -12.80 10.69 1.22
C LYS A 44 -12.73 11.87 2.19
N ALA A 45 -13.58 11.86 3.23
CA ALA A 45 -13.61 12.91 4.25
C ALA A 45 -12.34 12.88 5.11
N GLU A 46 -11.93 11.70 5.58
CA GLU A 46 -10.69 11.52 6.34
C GLU A 46 -9.46 11.87 5.49
N ASP A 47 -9.45 11.51 4.21
CA ASP A 47 -8.33 11.79 3.31
C ASP A 47 -8.16 13.30 3.08
N ALA A 48 -9.27 14.02 2.91
CA ALA A 48 -9.29 15.47 2.82
C ALA A 48 -8.88 16.14 4.14
N ALA A 49 -9.31 15.59 5.28
CA ALA A 49 -8.93 16.06 6.60
C ALA A 49 -7.41 15.90 6.84
N ASN A 50 -6.84 14.73 6.55
CA ASN A 50 -5.41 14.46 6.66
C ASN A 50 -4.58 15.39 5.77
N ARG A 51 -5.02 15.62 4.53
CA ARG A 51 -4.38 16.56 3.61
C ARG A 51 -4.41 17.99 4.15
N THR A 52 -5.55 18.43 4.68
CA THR A 52 -5.73 19.78 5.24
C THR A 52 -4.89 19.96 6.50
N ALA A 53 -4.86 18.94 7.37
CA ALA A 53 -4.06 18.94 8.58
C ALA A 53 -2.56 19.05 8.26
N LEU A 54 -2.06 18.32 7.25
CA LEU A 54 -0.68 18.44 6.79
C LEU A 54 -0.36 19.86 6.30
N ALA A 55 -1.27 20.46 5.52
CA ALA A 55 -1.09 21.81 4.99
C ALA A 55 -0.98 22.89 6.10
N SER A 56 -1.68 22.70 7.22
CA SER A 56 -1.70 23.65 8.34
C SER A 56 -0.74 23.32 9.48
N ASN A 57 -0.05 22.17 9.45
CA ASN A 57 0.82 21.74 10.53
C ASN A 57 2.08 22.63 10.63
N ALA A 58 2.22 23.31 11.76
CA ALA A 58 3.33 24.22 12.02
C ALA A 58 4.70 23.53 12.05
N LYS A 59 4.78 22.30 12.58
CA LYS A 59 6.01 21.50 12.62
C LYS A 59 6.46 21.13 11.21
N ASP A 60 5.56 20.56 10.41
CA ASP A 60 5.86 20.16 9.03
C ASP A 60 6.30 21.34 8.16
N ARG A 61 5.64 22.51 8.33
CA ARG A 61 6.03 23.75 7.65
C ARG A 61 7.40 24.26 8.11
N ALA A 62 7.72 24.18 9.40
CA ALA A 62 9.03 24.57 9.91
C ALA A 62 10.15 23.67 9.36
N GLU A 63 9.93 22.36 9.34
CA GLU A 63 10.87 21.41 8.73
C GLU A 63 11.06 21.67 7.23
N ASN A 64 9.96 21.89 6.50
CA ASN A 64 10.02 22.21 5.07
C ASN A 64 10.77 23.52 4.82
N LEU A 65 10.49 24.57 5.59
CA LEU A 65 11.15 25.86 5.49
C LEU A 65 12.66 25.74 5.73
N MET A 66 13.07 24.99 6.76
CA MET A 66 14.48 24.74 7.06
C MET A 66 15.21 24.10 5.86
N ILE A 67 14.59 23.11 5.20
CA ILE A 67 15.17 22.47 4.02
C ILE A 67 15.16 23.41 2.81
N VAL A 68 14.11 24.22 2.64
CA VAL A 68 14.03 25.22 1.57
C VAL A 68 15.16 26.24 1.71
N ASP A 69 15.42 26.74 2.91
CA ASP A 69 16.50 27.70 3.16
C ASP A 69 17.88 27.08 2.93
N LEU A 70 18.08 25.83 3.33
CA LEU A 70 19.31 25.09 2.99
C LEU A 70 19.49 24.96 1.47
N MET A 71 18.43 24.62 0.72
CA MET A 71 18.49 24.51 -0.74
C MET A 71 18.69 25.86 -1.43
N ARG A 72 18.10 26.94 -0.92
CA ARG A 72 18.35 28.30 -1.42
C ARG A 72 19.80 28.71 -1.23
N ASN A 73 20.37 28.42 -0.06
CA ASN A 73 21.77 28.67 0.25
C ASN A 73 22.72 27.84 -0.61
N ASP A 74 22.39 26.58 -0.89
CA ASP A 74 23.23 25.73 -1.75
C ASP A 74 23.16 26.15 -3.22
N LEU A 75 21.95 26.48 -3.71
CA LEU A 75 21.74 26.97 -5.08
C LEU A 75 22.42 28.32 -5.33
N SER A 76 22.41 29.23 -4.34
CA SER A 76 23.00 30.58 -4.51
C SER A 76 24.50 30.55 -4.83
N ARG A 77 25.20 29.46 -4.51
CA ARG A 77 26.63 29.27 -4.80
C ARG A 77 26.92 29.11 -6.29
N VAL A 78 25.95 28.67 -7.08
CA VAL A 78 26.07 28.39 -8.52
C VAL A 78 25.05 29.14 -9.38
N ALA A 79 24.17 29.90 -8.75
CA ALA A 79 23.14 30.69 -9.40
C ALA A 79 23.57 32.14 -9.59
N GLU A 80 22.97 32.81 -10.56
CA GLU A 80 23.08 34.26 -10.73
C GLU A 80 22.53 34.97 -9.48
N PRO A 81 23.20 36.01 -8.97
CA PRO A 81 22.72 36.79 -7.84
C PRO A 81 21.26 37.26 -8.02
N GLY A 82 20.42 37.02 -7.02
CA GLY A 82 19.00 37.40 -7.05
C GLY A 82 18.09 36.52 -7.91
N SER A 83 18.62 35.48 -8.58
CA SER A 83 17.80 34.57 -9.40
C SER A 83 17.08 33.47 -8.60
N VAL A 84 17.55 33.17 -7.38
CA VAL A 84 16.96 32.13 -6.52
C VAL A 84 15.62 32.60 -5.95
N ARG A 85 14.53 31.92 -6.33
CA ARG A 85 13.15 32.27 -5.95
C ARG A 85 12.40 31.04 -5.45
N VAL A 86 11.55 31.26 -4.45
CA VAL A 86 10.62 30.24 -3.93
C VAL A 86 9.27 30.42 -4.61
N GLU A 87 8.71 29.33 -5.11
CA GLU A 87 7.39 29.25 -5.72
C GLU A 87 6.58 28.15 -5.01
N GLU A 88 5.26 28.33 -4.94
CA GLU A 88 4.34 27.34 -4.35
C GLU A 88 4.80 26.80 -2.98
N PRO A 89 5.11 27.65 -2.00
CA PRO A 89 5.59 27.19 -0.71
C PRO A 89 4.53 26.34 0.00
N PHE A 90 4.97 25.23 0.58
CA PHE A 90 4.13 24.31 1.37
C PHE A 90 2.97 23.66 0.60
N ALA A 91 3.10 23.49 -0.72
CA ALA A 91 2.10 22.80 -1.53
C ALA A 91 1.98 21.32 -1.11
N VAL A 92 0.75 20.83 -0.92
CA VAL A 92 0.52 19.41 -0.58
C VAL A 92 0.17 18.60 -1.83
N GLU A 93 1.04 17.65 -2.17
CA GLU A 93 0.85 16.67 -3.24
C GLU A 93 0.30 15.35 -2.69
N THR A 94 -0.64 14.74 -3.42
CA THR A 94 -1.22 13.42 -3.11
C THR A 94 -0.56 12.35 -3.96
N TYR A 95 -0.07 11.30 -3.30
CA TYR A 95 0.42 10.06 -3.90
C TYR A 95 -0.51 8.90 -3.53
N PRO A 96 -0.44 7.74 -4.22
CA PRO A 96 -1.31 6.61 -3.92
C PRO A 96 -1.32 6.20 -2.44
N THR A 97 -0.18 6.26 -1.74
CA THR A 97 -0.05 5.79 -0.36
C THR A 97 0.06 6.88 0.71
N LEU A 98 0.20 8.16 0.33
CA LEU A 98 0.40 9.27 1.28
C LEU A 98 0.18 10.64 0.64
N HIS A 99 0.03 11.66 1.48
CA HIS A 99 0.20 13.06 1.14
C HIS A 99 1.58 13.53 1.58
N THR A 100 2.17 14.49 0.87
CA THR A 100 3.46 15.08 1.23
C THR A 100 3.49 16.56 0.91
N MET A 101 4.17 17.33 1.73
CA MET A 101 4.36 18.77 1.49
C MET A 101 5.66 19.01 0.71
N VAL A 102 5.57 19.86 -0.30
CA VAL A 102 6.60 20.16 -1.31
C VAL A 102 6.67 21.68 -1.49
N THR A 103 7.87 22.20 -1.67
CA THR A 103 8.09 23.60 -2.04
C THR A 103 8.95 23.66 -3.28
N THR A 104 8.59 24.49 -4.26
CA THR A 104 9.37 24.65 -5.49
C THR A 104 10.40 25.78 -5.31
N VAL A 105 11.66 25.53 -5.63
CA VAL A 105 12.70 26.57 -5.67
C VAL A 105 13.29 26.61 -7.08
N ARG A 106 13.30 27.80 -7.67
CA ARG A 106 13.87 28.08 -8.99
C ARG A 106 15.12 28.91 -8.88
N ALA A 107 16.03 28.74 -9.83
CA ALA A 107 17.23 29.55 -9.97
C ALA A 107 17.66 29.62 -11.43
N ARG A 108 18.54 30.58 -11.76
CA ARG A 108 19.26 30.62 -13.03
C ARG A 108 20.73 30.36 -12.75
N LEU A 109 21.33 29.36 -13.39
CA LEU A 109 22.77 29.08 -13.28
C LEU A 109 23.59 30.22 -13.85
N GLN A 110 24.75 30.49 -13.23
CA GLN A 110 25.72 31.44 -13.76
C GLN A 110 26.18 31.02 -15.17
N PRO A 111 26.57 31.97 -16.03
CA PRO A 111 27.22 31.66 -17.30
C PRO A 111 28.41 30.70 -17.11
N GLY A 112 28.42 29.60 -17.87
CA GLY A 112 29.46 28.57 -17.79
C GLY A 112 29.25 27.50 -16.71
N ALA A 113 28.28 27.65 -15.80
CA ALA A 113 27.90 26.58 -14.88
C ALA A 113 27.02 25.53 -15.59
N ASP A 114 27.33 24.26 -15.35
CA ASP A 114 26.64 23.10 -15.92
C ASP A 114 26.01 22.21 -14.83
N ALA A 115 25.39 21.11 -15.24
CA ALA A 115 24.82 20.12 -14.31
C ALA A 115 25.86 19.54 -13.33
N ARG A 116 27.14 19.46 -13.72
CA ARG A 116 28.20 18.94 -12.83
C ARG A 116 28.54 19.93 -11.72
N ALA A 117 28.62 21.22 -12.05
CA ALA A 117 28.77 22.29 -11.08
C ALA A 117 27.58 22.31 -10.11
N LEU A 118 26.37 22.15 -10.64
CA LEU A 118 25.16 22.06 -9.82
C LEU A 118 25.22 20.88 -8.84
N VAL A 119 25.48 19.65 -9.31
CA VAL A 119 25.62 18.47 -8.44
C VAL A 119 26.64 18.72 -7.34
N ARG A 120 27.83 19.25 -7.65
CA ARG A 120 28.87 19.53 -6.65
C ARG A 120 28.42 20.54 -5.59
N ALA A 121 27.58 21.49 -5.94
CA ALA A 121 27.13 22.54 -5.03
C ALA A 121 26.03 22.06 -4.08
N ILE A 122 25.06 21.29 -4.58
CA ILE A 122 23.84 20.97 -3.82
C ILE A 122 23.78 19.52 -3.30
N PHE A 123 24.69 18.64 -3.72
CA PHE A 123 24.74 17.25 -3.25
C PHE A 123 25.54 17.11 -1.95
N PRO A 124 25.14 16.23 -1.00
CA PRO A 124 23.88 15.48 -0.98
C PRO A 124 22.67 16.37 -0.64
N CYS A 125 21.48 15.90 -1.00
CA CYS A 125 20.25 16.67 -0.83
C CYS A 125 19.99 16.98 0.66
N GLY A 126 19.57 18.21 0.95
CA GLY A 126 19.33 18.66 2.32
C GLY A 126 18.23 17.87 3.03
N SER A 127 17.22 17.40 2.29
CA SER A 127 16.06 16.68 2.84
C SER A 127 16.41 15.32 3.44
N ILE A 128 17.53 14.69 3.04
CA ILE A 128 17.95 13.35 3.48
C ILE A 128 19.16 13.31 4.40
N THR A 129 19.74 14.48 4.67
CA THR A 129 20.87 14.66 5.58
C THR A 129 20.36 15.30 6.87
N GLY A 130 20.30 16.63 6.90
CA GLY A 130 19.92 17.45 8.05
C GLY A 130 20.58 18.82 7.96
N ALA A 131 20.33 19.66 8.97
CA ALA A 131 20.93 20.99 9.07
C ALA A 131 21.54 21.17 10.47
N PRO A 132 22.82 21.60 10.61
CA PRO A 132 23.80 21.86 9.54
C PRO A 132 24.25 20.58 8.79
N LYS A 133 24.37 20.66 7.46
CA LYS A 133 24.56 19.49 6.56
C LYS A 133 25.76 18.62 6.93
N ILE A 134 26.94 19.23 7.11
CA ILE A 134 28.18 18.50 7.40
C ILE A 134 28.06 17.74 8.73
N ARG A 135 27.60 18.43 9.78
CA ARG A 135 27.45 17.83 11.11
C ARG A 135 26.42 16.71 11.11
N ALA A 136 25.31 16.87 10.39
CA ALA A 136 24.31 15.82 10.25
C ALA A 136 24.90 14.58 9.57
N MET A 137 25.73 14.74 8.53
CA MET A 137 26.39 13.61 7.86
C MET A 137 27.39 12.88 8.76
N GLU A 138 28.17 13.60 9.59
CA GLU A 138 29.07 12.98 10.57
C GLU A 138 28.32 12.12 11.60
N LEU A 139 27.15 12.60 12.06
CA LEU A 139 26.31 11.84 12.99
C LEU A 139 25.69 10.62 12.31
N ILE A 140 25.23 10.76 11.06
CA ILE A 140 24.74 9.63 10.26
C ILE A 140 25.82 8.55 10.14
N ASP A 141 27.05 8.94 9.78
CA ASP A 141 28.20 8.02 9.67
C ASP A 141 28.56 7.35 11.00
N THR A 142 28.37 8.07 12.12
CA THR A 142 28.62 7.52 13.47
C THR A 142 27.55 6.50 13.91
N PHE A 143 26.27 6.73 13.56
CA PHE A 143 25.15 5.96 14.11
C PHE A 143 24.58 4.90 13.17
N GLU A 144 24.76 5.04 11.85
CA GLU A 144 24.33 4.02 10.91
C GLU A 144 25.35 2.88 10.83
N ARG A 145 24.86 1.65 10.70
CA ARG A 145 25.72 0.45 10.71
C ARG A 145 26.55 0.30 9.43
N ASP A 146 26.03 0.80 8.32
CA ASP A 146 26.54 0.54 6.97
C ASP A 146 26.49 1.82 6.14
N ALA A 147 27.40 1.94 5.16
CA ALA A 147 27.31 3.01 4.17
C ALA A 147 26.01 2.88 3.35
N ARG A 148 25.32 4.01 3.14
CA ARG A 148 24.01 4.03 2.46
C ARG A 148 24.04 3.59 0.99
N GLY A 149 25.19 3.66 0.32
CA GLY A 149 25.32 3.35 -1.10
C GLY A 149 24.42 4.26 -1.94
N ALA A 150 23.54 3.68 -2.77
CA ALA A 150 22.59 4.46 -3.57
C ALA A 150 21.49 5.12 -2.72
N TYR A 151 21.16 4.60 -1.54
CA TYR A 151 20.12 5.17 -0.68
C TYR A 151 20.50 6.60 -0.27
N CYS A 152 19.56 7.53 -0.40
CA CYS A 152 19.78 8.97 -0.19
C CYS A 152 20.79 9.63 -1.14
N GLY A 153 21.25 8.92 -2.18
CA GLY A 153 21.99 9.47 -3.31
C GLY A 153 21.08 10.18 -4.32
N ALA A 154 21.48 10.17 -5.59
CA ALA A 154 20.68 10.71 -6.68
C ALA A 154 20.80 9.83 -7.93
N ILE A 155 19.68 9.61 -8.61
CA ILE A 155 19.62 8.88 -9.88
C ILE A 155 19.07 9.84 -10.94
N GLY A 156 19.73 9.92 -12.08
CA GLY A 156 19.35 10.87 -13.10
C GLY A 156 20.09 10.73 -14.41
N ARG A 157 19.85 11.69 -15.30
CA ARG A 157 20.49 11.80 -16.60
C ARG A 157 21.04 13.19 -16.82
N ILE A 158 22.13 13.25 -17.57
CA ILE A 158 22.63 14.47 -18.21
C ILE A 158 22.59 14.17 -19.70
N SER A 159 21.85 14.97 -20.47
CA SER A 159 21.83 14.84 -21.92
C SER A 159 23.21 15.19 -22.49
N GLY A 160 23.70 14.34 -23.40
CA GLY A 160 24.96 14.60 -24.12
C GLY A 160 24.86 15.80 -25.06
N GLN A 161 26.01 16.41 -25.37
CA GLN A 161 26.16 17.53 -26.31
C GLN A 161 26.18 17.08 -27.80
N ALA A 162 26.22 15.77 -28.07
CA ALA A 162 26.44 15.23 -29.40
C ALA A 162 25.34 15.67 -30.39
N GLY A 163 25.72 16.49 -31.38
CA GLY A 163 24.84 16.99 -32.44
C GLY A 163 24.35 18.44 -32.29
N LYS A 164 24.62 19.12 -31.16
CA LYS A 164 24.25 20.54 -30.94
C LYS A 164 25.40 21.53 -31.10
N GLU A 165 26.55 21.10 -31.62
CA GLU A 165 27.70 21.98 -31.91
C GLU A 165 27.46 22.90 -33.13
N GLN A 166 26.48 22.59 -33.99
CA GLN A 166 26.23 23.31 -35.25
C GLN A 166 25.10 24.35 -35.22
N ALA A 167 24.35 24.46 -34.13
CA ALA A 167 23.37 25.52 -33.94
C ALA A 167 23.62 26.11 -32.58
N GLY A 168 24.06 27.38 -32.48
CA GLY A 168 24.46 28.07 -31.25
C GLY A 168 23.39 28.14 -30.15
N GLN A 169 22.97 27.00 -29.62
CA GLN A 169 21.87 26.80 -28.70
C GLN A 169 22.30 25.84 -27.60
N ASN A 170 22.33 26.40 -26.39
CA ASN A 170 22.39 25.75 -25.08
C ASN A 170 23.65 24.92 -24.75
N PRO A 171 24.77 25.58 -24.35
CA PRO A 171 25.99 24.89 -23.92
C PRO A 171 25.85 24.10 -22.61
N ALA A 172 24.77 24.28 -21.83
CA ALA A 172 24.60 23.60 -20.54
C ALA A 172 23.80 22.27 -20.63
N GLY A 173 23.08 22.03 -21.73
CA GLY A 173 22.26 20.82 -21.91
C GLY A 173 21.08 20.71 -20.92
N GLU A 174 20.40 19.57 -20.95
CA GLU A 174 19.34 19.23 -20.00
C GLU A 174 19.85 18.20 -19.00
N ALA A 175 19.42 18.32 -17.74
CA ALA A 175 19.65 17.29 -16.74
C ALA A 175 18.45 17.16 -15.79
N ALA A 176 18.25 15.96 -15.27
CA ALA A 176 17.24 15.71 -14.26
C ALA A 176 17.70 14.58 -13.34
N PHE A 177 17.65 14.84 -12.05
CA PHE A 177 18.03 13.89 -11.00
C PHE A 177 16.94 13.86 -9.93
N ASN A 178 16.63 12.65 -9.45
CA ASN A 178 15.82 12.45 -8.27
C ASN A 178 16.68 12.40 -7.01
N VAL A 179 16.03 12.39 -5.84
CA VAL A 179 16.66 11.89 -4.62
C VAL A 179 16.41 10.39 -4.56
N ALA A 180 17.44 9.57 -4.36
CA ALA A 180 17.36 8.10 -4.37
C ALA A 180 16.76 7.55 -3.06
N ILE A 181 15.50 7.92 -2.81
CA ILE A 181 14.60 7.40 -1.78
C ILE A 181 13.52 6.56 -2.44
N ARG A 182 12.86 5.68 -1.68
CA ARG A 182 11.91 4.68 -2.23
C ARG A 182 12.53 3.91 -3.42
N THR A 183 13.80 3.55 -3.27
CA THR A 183 14.59 2.88 -4.29
C THR A 183 14.99 1.50 -3.78
N LEU A 184 14.56 0.45 -4.49
CA LEU A 184 14.97 -0.92 -4.22
C LEU A 184 16.34 -1.16 -4.85
N ARG A 185 17.26 -1.74 -4.10
CA ARG A 185 18.50 -2.32 -4.60
C ARG A 185 18.35 -3.83 -4.63
N LEU A 186 18.38 -4.42 -5.81
CA LEU A 186 18.27 -5.86 -6.02
C LEU A 186 19.64 -6.44 -6.34
N ASP A 187 20.03 -7.47 -5.59
CA ASP A 187 21.16 -8.31 -5.95
C ASP A 187 20.66 -9.46 -6.84
N PRO A 188 21.08 -9.51 -8.13
CA PRO A 188 20.61 -10.54 -9.05
C PRO A 188 21.10 -11.95 -8.70
N ARG A 189 22.13 -12.07 -7.86
CA ARG A 189 22.69 -13.38 -7.45
C ARG A 189 22.08 -13.89 -6.16
N ALA A 190 21.71 -12.99 -5.25
CA ALA A 190 21.27 -13.35 -3.91
C ALA A 190 19.74 -13.48 -3.75
N GLY A 191 18.94 -13.08 -4.74
CA GLY A 191 17.48 -13.08 -4.64
C GLY A 191 16.94 -12.17 -3.52
N ARG A 192 17.73 -11.16 -3.10
CA ARG A 192 17.41 -10.24 -2.01
C ARG A 192 17.22 -8.82 -2.54
N ALA A 193 16.20 -8.15 -2.01
CA ALA A 193 15.94 -6.73 -2.21
C ALA A 193 16.22 -5.96 -0.92
N VAL A 194 16.90 -4.82 -1.01
CA VAL A 194 17.14 -3.91 0.11
C VAL A 194 16.61 -2.53 -0.23
N MET A 195 15.96 -1.88 0.72
CA MET A 195 15.53 -0.48 0.58
C MET A 195 15.74 0.25 1.89
N GLY A 196 16.39 1.41 1.83
CA GLY A 196 16.49 2.31 2.96
C GLY A 196 15.17 3.05 3.20
N VAL A 197 14.81 3.20 4.47
CA VAL A 197 13.71 4.06 4.95
C VAL A 197 14.23 4.89 6.10
N GLY A 198 13.70 6.11 6.24
CA GLY A 198 14.16 7.06 7.25
C GLY A 198 13.14 8.15 7.50
N SER A 199 13.29 8.84 8.63
CA SER A 199 12.51 9.99 9.05
C SER A 199 13.43 11.09 9.58
N ALA A 200 12.89 12.30 9.75
CA ALA A 200 13.65 13.44 10.22
C ALA A 200 13.60 13.51 11.76
N VAL A 201 14.74 13.58 12.41
CA VAL A 201 14.80 13.71 13.87
C VAL A 201 15.04 15.18 14.22
N VAL A 202 14.08 15.77 14.93
CA VAL A 202 14.18 17.11 15.53
C VAL A 202 14.08 17.01 17.06
N ALA A 203 14.30 18.10 17.78
CA ALA A 203 14.38 18.10 19.24
C ALA A 203 13.10 17.58 19.93
N ASP A 204 11.93 17.76 19.30
CA ASP A 204 10.62 17.33 19.76
C ASP A 204 10.13 16.01 19.10
N SER A 205 10.99 15.33 18.35
CA SER A 205 10.64 14.04 17.72
C SER A 205 10.37 12.95 18.76
N GLN A 206 9.32 12.16 18.51
CA GLN A 206 8.97 11.01 19.33
C GLN A 206 9.38 9.72 18.61
N GLN A 207 10.20 8.88 19.26
CA GLN A 207 10.77 7.66 18.67
C GLN A 207 9.75 6.78 17.94
N LEU A 208 8.58 6.54 18.54
CA LEU A 208 7.54 5.69 17.93
C LEU A 208 6.87 6.36 16.72
N ALA A 209 6.72 7.68 16.73
CA ALA A 209 6.16 8.42 15.59
C ALA A 209 7.13 8.34 14.39
N GLU A 210 8.42 8.56 14.63
CA GLU A 210 9.48 8.45 13.62
C GLU A 210 9.54 7.05 13.00
N ARG A 211 9.47 6.01 13.84
CA ARG A 211 9.42 4.62 13.36
C ARG A 211 8.19 4.35 12.51
N ARG A 212 7.01 4.88 12.89
CA ARG A 212 5.77 4.73 12.12
C ARG A 212 5.87 5.41 10.76
N GLU A 213 6.52 6.58 10.70
CA GLU A 213 6.77 7.27 9.43
C GLU A 213 7.68 6.45 8.51
N CYS A 214 8.78 5.89 9.03
CA CYS A 214 9.66 5.00 8.26
C CYS A 214 8.89 3.83 7.63
N VAL A 215 8.04 3.16 8.42
CA VAL A 215 7.19 2.06 7.91
C VAL A 215 6.19 2.57 6.87
N MET A 216 5.56 3.73 7.10
CA MET A 216 4.61 4.32 6.16
C MET A 216 5.26 4.63 4.80
N LYS A 217 6.49 5.17 4.79
CA LYS A 217 7.25 5.44 3.57
C LYS A 217 7.59 4.18 2.77
N GLY A 218 7.64 3.02 3.42
CA GLY A 218 7.87 1.72 2.77
C GLY A 218 6.61 1.04 2.21
N ARG A 219 5.40 1.49 2.57
CA ARG A 219 4.13 0.83 2.20
C ARG A 219 3.86 0.75 0.70
N PHE A 220 4.53 1.54 -0.12
CA PHE A 220 4.40 1.42 -1.58
C PHE A 220 4.89 0.06 -2.10
N LEU A 221 5.77 -0.64 -1.37
CA LEU A 221 6.17 -2.01 -1.69
C LEU A 221 5.07 -3.04 -1.38
N SER A 222 4.20 -2.74 -0.43
CA SER A 222 3.04 -3.57 -0.10
C SER A 222 1.96 -3.48 -1.18
N LEU A 223 2.12 -2.61 -2.19
CA LEU A 223 1.21 -2.46 -3.33
C LEU A 223 1.40 -3.55 -4.42
N SER A 224 1.78 -4.77 -4.04
CA SER A 224 1.59 -5.97 -4.86
C SER A 224 0.11 -6.23 -5.25
N VAL A 225 -0.82 -5.34 -4.86
CA VAL A 225 -2.13 -5.13 -5.50
C VAL A 225 -2.03 -4.83 -7.02
N GLY A 226 -0.84 -4.65 -7.58
CA GLY A 226 -0.62 -4.49 -9.02
C GLY A 226 -1.03 -5.70 -9.88
N GLN A 227 -1.18 -6.89 -9.29
CA GLN A 227 -1.54 -8.14 -10.01
C GLN A 227 -2.78 -8.85 -9.45
N ALA A 228 -3.44 -8.31 -8.42
CA ALA A 228 -4.58 -8.95 -7.80
C ALA A 228 -5.90 -8.42 -8.38
N ASP A 229 -6.83 -9.32 -8.70
CA ASP A 229 -8.20 -9.00 -9.05
C ASP A 229 -9.06 -9.02 -7.78
N LEU A 230 -10.11 -8.20 -7.73
CA LEU A 230 -11.15 -8.37 -6.72
C LEU A 230 -11.96 -9.61 -7.08
N ILE A 231 -12.29 -10.45 -6.09
CA ILE A 231 -13.04 -11.67 -6.34
C ILE A 231 -14.27 -11.76 -5.46
N GLU A 232 -15.36 -12.28 -6.03
CA GLU A 232 -16.53 -12.71 -5.30
C GLU A 232 -16.92 -14.13 -5.64
N THR A 233 -17.55 -14.81 -4.70
CA THR A 233 -18.10 -16.15 -4.91
C THR A 233 -19.46 -16.20 -4.25
N MET A 234 -20.48 -16.49 -5.05
CA MET A 234 -21.88 -16.30 -4.71
C MET A 234 -22.65 -17.58 -4.99
N HIS A 235 -23.69 -17.81 -4.18
CA HIS A 235 -24.69 -18.83 -4.43
C HIS A 235 -25.75 -18.27 -5.38
N PHE A 236 -26.06 -18.99 -6.44
CA PHE A 236 -27.20 -18.74 -7.31
C PHE A 236 -28.26 -19.82 -7.08
N ASP A 237 -29.50 -19.38 -6.90
CA ASP A 237 -30.69 -20.21 -6.93
C ASP A 237 -31.63 -19.75 -8.06
N PRO A 238 -32.22 -20.65 -8.87
CA PRO A 238 -33.11 -20.25 -9.97
C PRO A 238 -34.37 -19.50 -9.53
N HIS A 239 -34.84 -19.70 -8.31
CA HIS A 239 -36.05 -19.07 -7.77
C HIS A 239 -35.74 -17.79 -6.99
N GLU A 240 -34.67 -17.79 -6.18
CA GLU A 240 -34.30 -16.66 -5.32
C GLU A 240 -33.28 -15.70 -5.96
N GLY A 241 -32.61 -16.15 -7.03
CA GLY A 241 -31.52 -15.43 -7.68
C GLY A 241 -30.19 -15.56 -6.94
N VAL A 242 -29.36 -14.52 -7.04
CA VAL A 242 -28.03 -14.51 -6.40
C VAL A 242 -28.15 -14.08 -4.94
N ALA A 243 -27.83 -15.00 -4.02
CA ALA A 243 -27.91 -14.74 -2.59
C ALA A 243 -27.00 -13.58 -2.17
N LEU A 244 -27.55 -12.66 -1.36
CA LEU A 244 -26.83 -11.52 -0.78
C LEU A 244 -26.10 -10.63 -1.79
N LEU A 245 -26.58 -10.57 -3.05
CA LEU A 245 -25.93 -9.86 -4.16
C LEU A 245 -25.51 -8.42 -3.80
N GLU A 246 -26.38 -7.66 -3.15
CA GLU A 246 -26.09 -6.27 -2.80
C GLU A 246 -24.94 -6.14 -1.80
N LEU A 247 -24.81 -7.06 -0.83
CA LEU A 247 -23.69 -7.08 0.11
C LEU A 247 -22.37 -7.48 -0.58
N HIS A 248 -22.42 -8.39 -1.55
CA HIS A 248 -21.25 -8.73 -2.37
C HIS A 248 -20.77 -7.52 -3.19
N LEU A 249 -21.69 -6.86 -3.90
CA LEU A 249 -21.37 -5.67 -4.69
C LEU A 249 -20.87 -4.51 -3.82
N GLU A 250 -21.44 -4.34 -2.63
CA GLU A 250 -21.04 -3.28 -1.70
C GLU A 250 -19.64 -3.52 -1.12
N ARG A 251 -19.31 -4.76 -0.72
CA ARG A 251 -17.96 -5.12 -0.28
C ARG A 251 -16.93 -4.92 -1.38
N MET A 252 -17.25 -5.35 -2.60
CA MET A 252 -16.38 -5.18 -3.75
C MET A 252 -16.19 -3.70 -4.09
N ARG A 253 -17.26 -2.89 -4.03
CA ARG A 253 -17.21 -1.43 -4.20
C ARG A 253 -16.31 -0.75 -3.17
N ALA A 254 -16.43 -1.13 -1.90
CA ALA A 254 -15.57 -0.60 -0.83
C ALA A 254 -14.09 -0.93 -1.10
N SER A 255 -13.81 -2.18 -1.47
CA SER A 255 -12.45 -2.62 -1.84
C SER A 255 -11.92 -1.90 -3.08
N ALA A 256 -12.76 -1.70 -4.10
CA ALA A 256 -12.41 -0.99 -5.32
C ALA A 256 -12.05 0.48 -5.03
N ALA A 257 -12.82 1.15 -4.17
CA ALA A 257 -12.57 2.53 -3.78
C ALA A 257 -11.26 2.70 -3.01
N GLU A 258 -10.96 1.79 -2.07
CA GLU A 258 -9.72 1.84 -1.26
C GLU A 258 -8.48 1.47 -2.10
N LEU A 259 -8.60 0.45 -2.97
CA LEU A 259 -7.48 -0.07 -3.73
C LEU A 259 -7.27 0.61 -5.08
N GLY A 260 -8.18 1.48 -5.51
CA GLY A 260 -8.09 2.23 -6.77
C GLY A 260 -8.41 1.40 -8.02
N PHE A 261 -9.53 0.66 -7.99
CA PHE A 261 -10.09 -0.05 -9.14
C PHE A 261 -11.16 0.82 -9.81
N ALA A 262 -11.26 0.76 -11.14
CA ALA A 262 -12.48 1.20 -11.81
C ALA A 262 -13.60 0.19 -11.50
N PHE A 263 -14.78 0.68 -11.12
CA PHE A 263 -15.87 -0.18 -10.67
C PHE A 263 -17.22 0.38 -11.10
N ASP A 264 -17.88 -0.35 -12.00
CA ASP A 264 -19.25 -0.09 -12.43
C ASP A 264 -20.20 -1.09 -11.76
N ARG A 265 -20.83 -0.65 -10.66
CA ARG A 265 -21.79 -1.47 -9.92
C ARG A 265 -22.98 -1.89 -10.78
N HIS A 266 -23.49 -0.97 -11.60
CA HIS A 266 -24.69 -1.22 -12.40
C HIS A 266 -24.39 -2.17 -13.56
N GLY A 267 -23.27 -1.94 -14.26
CA GLY A 267 -22.79 -2.84 -15.30
C GLY A 267 -22.56 -4.26 -14.79
N LEU A 268 -21.91 -4.43 -13.63
CA LEU A 268 -21.69 -5.75 -13.03
C LEU A 268 -22.99 -6.43 -12.62
N ARG A 269 -23.93 -5.70 -12.02
CA ARG A 269 -25.25 -6.25 -11.66
C ARG A 269 -25.99 -6.76 -12.91
N ASN A 270 -26.00 -5.98 -13.98
CA ASN A 270 -26.64 -6.36 -15.23
C ASN A 270 -25.96 -7.59 -15.86
N ALA A 271 -24.63 -7.66 -15.82
CA ALA A 271 -23.88 -8.81 -16.33
C ALA A 271 -24.19 -10.09 -15.54
N ILE A 272 -24.29 -10.01 -14.21
CA ILE A 272 -24.70 -11.13 -13.36
C ILE A 272 -26.12 -11.57 -13.70
N GLN A 273 -27.07 -10.63 -13.80
CA GLN A 273 -28.46 -10.94 -14.14
C GLN A 273 -28.58 -11.59 -15.53
N ALA A 274 -27.86 -11.08 -16.52
CA ALA A 274 -27.84 -11.65 -17.87
C ALA A 274 -27.28 -13.08 -17.88
N LEU A 275 -26.21 -13.35 -17.13
CA LEU A 275 -25.66 -14.69 -17.00
C LEU A 275 -26.64 -15.68 -16.36
N CYS A 276 -27.38 -15.22 -15.35
CA CYS A 276 -28.28 -16.07 -14.57
C CYS A 276 -29.65 -16.31 -15.22
N PHE A 277 -30.01 -15.54 -16.26
CA PHE A 277 -31.37 -15.47 -16.78
C PHE A 277 -31.94 -16.83 -17.22
N ASP A 278 -31.14 -17.66 -17.88
CA ASP A 278 -31.56 -18.97 -18.39
C ASP A 278 -31.04 -20.16 -17.56
N MET A 279 -30.49 -19.91 -16.37
CA MET A 279 -29.93 -20.95 -15.52
C MET A 279 -31.03 -21.67 -14.72
N ALA A 280 -31.18 -22.98 -14.96
CA ALA A 280 -32.23 -23.80 -14.37
C ALA A 280 -31.81 -24.57 -13.10
N GLU A 281 -30.52 -24.58 -12.76
CA GLU A 281 -29.98 -25.31 -11.61
C GLU A 281 -29.22 -24.38 -10.66
N PRO A 282 -29.25 -24.66 -9.34
CA PRO A 282 -28.41 -23.95 -8.38
C PRO A 282 -26.92 -24.05 -8.72
N ALA A 283 -26.21 -22.94 -8.61
CA ALA A 283 -24.83 -22.85 -9.06
C ALA A 283 -23.96 -21.96 -8.18
N LYS A 284 -22.65 -22.21 -8.26
CA LYS A 284 -21.62 -21.30 -7.76
C LYS A 284 -21.29 -20.31 -8.87
N LEU A 285 -21.47 -19.03 -8.59
CA LEU A 285 -20.97 -17.94 -9.44
C LEU A 285 -19.65 -17.41 -8.89
N ARG A 286 -18.66 -17.22 -9.76
CA ARG A 286 -17.41 -16.56 -9.42
C ARG A 286 -17.25 -15.30 -10.27
N LEU A 287 -17.14 -14.16 -9.61
CA LEU A 287 -16.86 -12.88 -10.25
C LEU A 287 -15.41 -12.51 -9.99
N MET A 288 -14.69 -12.08 -11.02
CA MET A 288 -13.38 -11.46 -10.91
C MET A 288 -13.40 -10.09 -11.58
N VAL A 289 -12.86 -9.07 -10.92
CA VAL A 289 -12.79 -7.70 -11.44
C VAL A 289 -11.34 -7.22 -11.39
N ALA A 290 -10.80 -6.96 -12.57
CA ALA A 290 -9.48 -6.38 -12.73
C ALA A 290 -9.48 -4.89 -12.40
N ARG A 291 -8.29 -4.33 -12.17
CA ARG A 291 -8.12 -2.91 -11.83
C ARG A 291 -8.72 -1.95 -12.85
N SER A 292 -8.74 -2.33 -14.13
CA SER A 292 -9.35 -1.54 -15.22
C SER A 292 -10.88 -1.52 -15.19
N GLY A 293 -11.52 -2.33 -14.36
CA GLY A 293 -12.96 -2.58 -14.37
C GLY A 293 -13.40 -3.68 -15.34
N ALA A 294 -12.48 -4.23 -16.14
CA ALA A 294 -12.73 -5.45 -16.88
C ALA A 294 -13.07 -6.59 -15.91
N HIS A 295 -14.04 -7.43 -16.27
CA HIS A 295 -14.53 -8.47 -15.37
C HIS A 295 -14.78 -9.78 -16.11
N THR A 296 -14.72 -10.88 -15.36
CA THR A 296 -15.10 -12.21 -15.81
C THR A 296 -16.10 -12.81 -14.82
N LEU A 297 -17.05 -13.57 -15.36
CA LEU A 297 -18.00 -14.35 -14.58
C LEU A 297 -17.88 -15.82 -14.99
N GLU A 298 -17.74 -16.68 -14.00
CA GLU A 298 -17.66 -18.13 -14.19
C GLU A 298 -18.78 -18.82 -13.42
N VAL A 299 -19.38 -19.83 -14.04
CA VAL A 299 -20.39 -20.68 -13.43
C VAL A 299 -19.78 -22.06 -13.19
N ALA A 300 -19.99 -22.60 -11.99
CA ALA A 300 -19.60 -23.95 -11.64
C ALA A 300 -20.69 -24.63 -10.80
N PRO A 301 -20.73 -25.98 -10.75
CA PRO A 301 -21.62 -26.69 -9.84
C PRO A 301 -21.37 -26.27 -8.38
N LEU A 302 -22.42 -26.29 -7.57
CA LEU A 302 -22.28 -26.10 -6.13
C LEU A 302 -21.37 -27.18 -5.54
N PRO A 303 -20.48 -26.82 -4.61
CA PRO A 303 -19.64 -27.81 -3.98
C PRO A 303 -20.47 -28.68 -3.03
N ALA A 304 -20.17 -29.98 -2.99
CA ALA A 304 -20.89 -30.92 -2.14
C ALA A 304 -20.91 -30.43 -0.67
N PRO A 305 -22.06 -30.55 0.02
CA PRO A 305 -22.14 -30.25 1.44
C PRO A 305 -21.26 -31.20 2.24
N PHE A 306 -20.84 -30.78 3.43
CA PHE A 306 -20.12 -31.66 4.33
C PHE A 306 -21.07 -32.72 4.89
N ALA A 307 -20.59 -33.97 5.00
CA ALA A 307 -21.40 -35.10 5.49
C ALA A 307 -21.74 -35.01 7.00
N GLY A 308 -21.16 -34.04 7.70
CA GLY A 308 -21.34 -33.75 9.12
C GLY A 308 -20.67 -32.42 9.47
N PRO A 309 -20.42 -32.14 10.76
CA PRO A 309 -19.70 -30.95 11.17
C PRO A 309 -18.35 -30.84 10.46
N ALA A 310 -18.05 -29.66 9.93
CA ALA A 310 -16.80 -29.36 9.25
C ALA A 310 -15.62 -29.54 10.22
N ILE A 311 -14.67 -30.39 9.86
CA ILE A 311 -13.46 -30.61 10.65
C ILE A 311 -12.50 -29.45 10.39
N CYS A 312 -12.10 -28.72 11.42
CA CYS A 312 -11.23 -27.55 11.30
C CYS A 312 -9.89 -27.76 12.01
N ALA A 313 -8.80 -27.34 11.37
CA ALA A 313 -7.50 -27.20 12.02
C ALA A 313 -7.27 -25.74 12.40
N VAL A 314 -6.56 -25.48 13.51
CA VAL A 314 -6.13 -24.13 13.88
C VAL A 314 -4.67 -23.95 13.47
N LEU A 315 -4.39 -22.86 12.76
CA LEU A 315 -3.04 -22.50 12.29
C LEU A 315 -2.72 -21.07 12.72
N SER A 316 -1.45 -20.78 12.98
CA SER A 316 -1.00 -19.41 13.22
C SER A 316 -1.24 -18.53 12.00
N LEU A 317 -1.73 -17.31 12.22
CA LEU A 317 -1.91 -16.30 11.18
C LEU A 317 -0.53 -15.86 10.66
N PRO A 318 -0.16 -16.13 9.40
CA PRO A 318 1.20 -15.91 8.91
C PRO A 318 1.47 -14.46 8.47
N VAL A 319 0.54 -13.54 8.75
CA VAL A 319 0.57 -12.15 8.31
C VAL A 319 0.23 -11.20 9.46
N ALA A 320 0.77 -10.00 9.40
CA ALA A 320 0.48 -8.97 10.39
C ALA A 320 -0.99 -8.51 10.31
N THR A 321 -1.54 -8.08 11.44
CA THR A 321 -2.93 -7.60 11.59
C THR A 321 -3.31 -6.46 10.63
N GLY A 322 -2.32 -5.67 10.20
CA GLY A 322 -2.50 -4.58 9.23
C GLY A 322 -2.42 -4.98 7.76
N ASP A 323 -2.16 -6.26 7.44
CA ASP A 323 -2.07 -6.73 6.06
C ASP A 323 -3.37 -6.44 5.29
N TRP A 324 -3.24 -5.88 4.09
CA TRP A 324 -4.38 -5.44 3.30
C TRP A 324 -5.20 -6.62 2.77
N ARG A 325 -4.58 -7.80 2.59
CA ARG A 325 -5.24 -9.02 2.10
C ARG A 325 -6.27 -9.56 3.08
N LEU A 326 -6.14 -9.19 4.35
CA LEU A 326 -7.14 -9.49 5.38
C LEU A 326 -8.40 -8.63 5.22
N ARG A 327 -8.34 -7.46 4.57
CA ARG A 327 -9.50 -6.54 4.45
C ARG A 327 -10.20 -6.62 3.09
N HIS A 328 -9.54 -7.20 2.09
CA HIS A 328 -10.02 -7.23 0.72
C HIS A 328 -10.01 -8.63 0.16
N LYS A 329 -11.14 -9.06 -0.40
CA LYS A 329 -11.25 -10.37 -1.04
C LYS A 329 -10.67 -10.27 -2.45
N THR A 330 -9.40 -10.63 -2.60
CA THR A 330 -8.70 -10.55 -3.88
C THR A 330 -8.21 -11.90 -4.34
N SER A 331 -7.59 -11.97 -5.53
CA SER A 331 -6.90 -13.16 -6.02
C SER A 331 -5.52 -13.39 -5.36
N ASP A 332 -4.96 -12.40 -4.66
CA ASP A 332 -3.76 -12.58 -3.82
C ASP A 332 -4.15 -13.25 -2.50
N ARG A 333 -4.23 -14.58 -2.53
CA ARG A 333 -4.67 -15.43 -1.41
C ARG A 333 -3.64 -16.49 -1.03
N ALA A 334 -2.37 -16.28 -1.37
CA ALA A 334 -1.33 -17.31 -1.24
C ALA A 334 -1.29 -17.94 0.16
N PHE A 335 -1.38 -17.14 1.22
CA PHE A 335 -1.36 -17.65 2.59
C PHE A 335 -2.65 -18.38 2.99
N TYR A 336 -3.82 -17.97 2.47
CA TYR A 336 -5.07 -18.71 2.66
C TYR A 336 -5.01 -20.08 1.97
N GLU A 337 -4.47 -20.14 0.75
CA GLU A 337 -4.34 -21.38 -0.01
C GLU A 337 -3.33 -22.34 0.62
N GLU A 338 -2.21 -21.81 1.12
CA GLU A 338 -1.22 -22.59 1.85
C GLU A 338 -1.79 -23.18 3.15
N ALA A 339 -2.49 -22.35 3.95
CA ALA A 339 -3.19 -22.80 5.14
C ALA A 339 -4.25 -23.87 4.82
N ASN A 340 -5.02 -23.70 3.75
CA ASN A 340 -6.02 -24.67 3.33
C ASN A 340 -5.37 -26.01 2.92
N ARG A 341 -4.27 -25.97 2.17
CA ARG A 341 -3.49 -27.18 1.80
C ARG A 341 -2.94 -27.87 3.04
N ALA A 342 -2.40 -27.13 3.99
CA ALA A 342 -1.86 -27.67 5.24
C ALA A 342 -2.96 -28.37 6.07
N ALA A 343 -4.12 -27.72 6.25
CA ALA A 343 -5.27 -28.33 6.94
C ALA A 343 -5.76 -29.61 6.25
N ARG A 344 -5.90 -29.59 4.92
CA ARG A 344 -6.29 -30.79 4.16
C ARG A 344 -5.31 -31.95 4.32
N LYS A 345 -4.01 -31.65 4.32
CA LYS A 345 -2.97 -32.67 4.55
C LYS A 345 -3.08 -33.29 5.95
N ALA A 346 -3.55 -32.52 6.93
CA ALA A 346 -3.81 -32.98 8.30
C ALA A 346 -5.18 -33.67 8.47
N GLY A 347 -6.01 -33.76 7.42
CA GLY A 347 -7.35 -34.36 7.49
C GLY A 347 -8.47 -33.40 7.89
N ALA A 348 -8.19 -32.10 8.00
CA ALA A 348 -9.21 -31.06 8.19
C ALA A 348 -9.76 -30.55 6.84
N GLN A 349 -10.98 -30.03 6.86
CA GLN A 349 -11.69 -29.47 5.71
C GLN A 349 -11.51 -27.94 5.60
N GLU A 350 -11.18 -27.28 6.71
CA GLU A 350 -10.92 -25.84 6.81
C GLU A 350 -9.78 -25.57 7.80
N ALA A 351 -9.05 -24.47 7.61
CA ALA A 351 -8.10 -23.92 8.57
C ALA A 351 -8.66 -22.62 9.17
N LEU A 352 -8.64 -22.50 10.49
CA LEU A 352 -8.92 -21.28 11.23
C LEU A 352 -7.61 -20.61 11.63
N PHE A 353 -7.58 -19.27 11.66
CA PHE A 353 -6.39 -18.52 12.03
C PHE A 353 -6.38 -18.09 13.48
N LEU A 354 -5.25 -18.35 14.14
CA LEU A 354 -4.91 -17.92 15.49
C LEU A 354 -3.85 -16.82 15.43
N ARG A 355 -4.09 -15.73 16.15
CA ARG A 355 -3.13 -14.64 16.31
C ARG A 355 -2.15 -14.92 17.46
N ASP A 356 -1.06 -14.15 17.48
CA ASP A 356 -0.04 -14.24 18.53
C ASP A 356 -0.56 -13.85 19.94
N ASP A 357 -1.68 -13.13 20.02
CA ASP A 357 -2.36 -12.77 21.27
C ASP A 357 -3.39 -13.80 21.74
N GLY A 358 -3.49 -14.96 21.07
CA GLY A 358 -4.39 -16.05 21.42
C GLY A 358 -5.82 -15.90 20.89
N LEU A 359 -6.13 -14.81 20.18
CA LEU A 359 -7.44 -14.59 19.58
C LEU A 359 -7.57 -15.26 18.21
N LEU A 360 -8.73 -15.85 17.96
CA LEU A 360 -9.11 -16.40 16.65
C LEU A 360 -9.72 -15.33 15.75
N THR A 361 -9.57 -15.51 14.44
CA THR A 361 -10.16 -14.59 13.45
C THR A 361 -11.15 -15.26 12.51
N GLU A 362 -10.67 -15.92 11.46
CA GLU A 362 -11.49 -16.45 10.38
C GLU A 362 -10.89 -17.73 9.81
N GLY A 363 -11.63 -18.37 8.91
CA GLY A 363 -11.16 -19.49 8.12
C GLY A 363 -10.57 -19.07 6.76
N THR A 364 -10.07 -20.03 5.99
CA THR A 364 -9.51 -19.73 4.66
C THR A 364 -10.56 -19.34 3.62
N PHE A 365 -11.79 -19.80 3.80
CA PHE A 365 -12.93 -19.39 2.98
C PHE A 365 -14.21 -19.15 3.79
N THR A 366 -14.14 -19.13 5.12
CA THR A 366 -15.28 -18.95 6.04
C THR A 366 -15.04 -17.89 7.10
N SER A 367 -16.12 -17.31 7.62
CA SER A 367 -16.11 -16.61 8.92
C SER A 367 -16.35 -17.61 10.06
N LEU A 368 -15.83 -17.30 11.25
CA LEU A 368 -15.98 -18.08 12.47
C LEU A 368 -17.11 -17.53 13.35
N PHE A 369 -17.90 -18.41 13.96
CA PHE A 369 -18.96 -18.08 14.90
C PHE A 369 -18.99 -19.10 16.05
N VAL A 370 -19.16 -18.62 17.27
CA VAL A 370 -19.41 -19.44 18.46
C VAL A 370 -20.75 -19.05 19.07
N GLU A 371 -21.52 -20.00 19.58
CA GLU A 371 -22.82 -19.69 20.18
C GLU A 371 -22.62 -19.33 21.66
N ARG A 372 -23.06 -18.15 22.07
CA ARG A 372 -23.09 -17.71 23.48
C ARG A 372 -24.47 -17.15 23.78
N GLU A 373 -25.14 -17.69 24.80
CA GLU A 373 -26.47 -17.24 25.23
C GLU A 373 -27.50 -17.15 24.08
N ALA A 374 -27.51 -18.15 23.19
CA ALA A 374 -28.35 -18.23 21.98
C ALA A 374 -28.11 -17.14 20.91
N VAL A 375 -26.98 -16.44 20.97
CA VAL A 375 -26.52 -15.49 19.93
C VAL A 375 -25.17 -15.95 19.38
N LEU A 376 -24.96 -15.78 18.08
CA LEU A 376 -23.66 -16.07 17.47
C LEU A 376 -22.66 -14.93 17.75
N VAL A 377 -21.51 -15.26 18.31
CA VAL A 377 -20.39 -14.34 18.49
C VAL A 377 -19.36 -14.61 17.41
N THR A 378 -18.92 -13.56 16.72
CA THR A 378 -17.91 -13.64 15.65
C THR A 378 -16.77 -12.64 15.90
N PRO A 379 -15.50 -12.97 15.59
CA PRO A 379 -14.38 -12.07 15.82
C PRO A 379 -14.56 -10.68 15.19
N PRO A 380 -14.25 -9.57 15.91
CA PRO A 380 -14.45 -8.20 15.42
C PRO A 380 -13.47 -7.84 14.30
N LEU A 381 -13.93 -7.04 13.31
CA LEU A 381 -13.09 -6.63 12.18
C LEU A 381 -11.79 -5.91 12.59
N GLY A 382 -11.77 -5.30 13.78
CA GLY A 382 -10.58 -4.69 14.39
C GLY A 382 -9.40 -5.65 14.58
N LEU A 383 -9.64 -6.97 14.60
CA LEU A 383 -8.60 -8.00 14.69
C LEU A 383 -7.93 -8.30 13.33
N GLY A 384 -8.32 -7.61 12.25
CA GLY A 384 -7.73 -7.84 10.93
C GLY A 384 -8.21 -9.15 10.33
N LEU A 385 -9.43 -9.14 9.82
CA LEU A 385 -10.06 -10.24 9.11
C LEU A 385 -11.00 -9.73 8.03
N LEU A 386 -11.39 -10.61 7.12
CA LEU A 386 -12.19 -10.27 5.95
C LEU A 386 -13.62 -9.93 6.37
N PRO A 387 -14.20 -8.82 5.86
CA PRO A 387 -15.61 -8.53 6.07
C PRO A 387 -16.46 -9.55 5.28
N GLY A 388 -16.74 -10.71 5.88
CA GLY A 388 -17.53 -11.78 5.27
C GLY A 388 -18.96 -11.33 4.97
N VAL A 389 -19.48 -11.62 3.78
CA VAL A 389 -20.85 -11.23 3.40
C VAL A 389 -21.91 -11.94 4.25
N LEU A 390 -21.77 -13.25 4.50
CA LEU A 390 -22.67 -13.97 5.41
C LEU A 390 -22.59 -13.40 6.83
N ARG A 391 -21.36 -13.12 7.30
CA ARG A 391 -21.13 -12.51 8.60
C ARG A 391 -21.88 -11.18 8.74
N GLN A 392 -21.75 -10.30 7.76
CA GLN A 392 -22.47 -9.03 7.75
C GLN A 392 -23.99 -9.26 7.76
N SER A 393 -24.52 -10.16 6.93
CA SER A 393 -25.96 -10.44 6.91
C SER A 393 -26.51 -10.97 8.24
N LEU A 394 -25.73 -11.76 8.98
CA LEU A 394 -26.15 -12.28 10.28
C LEU A 394 -26.12 -11.19 11.36
N ILE A 395 -25.14 -10.28 11.30
CA ILE A 395 -25.07 -9.11 12.19
C ILE A 395 -26.24 -8.16 11.91
N ASP A 396 -26.49 -7.84 10.64
CA ASP A 396 -27.58 -6.95 10.24
C ASP A 396 -28.96 -7.51 10.63
N ALA A 397 -29.10 -8.83 10.65
CA ALA A 397 -30.31 -9.52 11.09
C ALA A 397 -30.41 -9.69 12.62
N GLY A 398 -29.44 -9.19 13.41
CA GLY A 398 -29.40 -9.35 14.86
C GLY A 398 -29.16 -10.78 15.34
N ARG A 399 -28.70 -11.68 14.45
CA ARG A 399 -28.41 -13.08 14.74
C ARG A 399 -26.97 -13.30 15.18
N ALA A 400 -26.09 -12.34 14.93
CA ALA A 400 -24.71 -12.37 15.36
C ALA A 400 -24.26 -11.02 15.92
N ILE A 401 -23.28 -11.05 16.82
CA ILE A 401 -22.60 -9.88 17.37
C ILE A 401 -21.09 -10.05 17.27
N GLU A 402 -20.36 -8.94 17.24
CA GLU A 402 -18.90 -8.98 17.31
C GLU A 402 -18.44 -9.25 18.75
N GLY A 403 -17.46 -10.14 18.91
CA GLY A 403 -16.83 -10.42 20.19
C GLY A 403 -15.59 -11.28 20.03
N GLU A 404 -14.69 -11.21 21.01
CA GLU A 404 -13.46 -11.99 21.01
C GLU A 404 -13.75 -13.48 21.20
N VAL A 405 -13.04 -14.30 20.41
CA VAL A 405 -13.14 -15.76 20.39
C VAL A 405 -11.74 -16.35 20.56
N GLN A 406 -11.58 -17.27 21.50
CA GLN A 406 -10.37 -18.02 21.79
C GLN A 406 -10.56 -19.50 21.44
N ILE A 407 -9.51 -20.31 21.54
CA ILE A 407 -9.56 -21.73 21.16
C ILE A 407 -10.50 -22.52 22.07
N GLU A 408 -10.55 -22.14 23.34
CA GLU A 408 -11.37 -22.76 24.38
C GLU A 408 -12.87 -22.63 24.06
N ASP A 409 -13.27 -21.55 23.39
CA ASP A 409 -14.65 -21.33 22.94
C ASP A 409 -15.10 -22.32 21.87
N LEU A 410 -14.18 -23.09 21.27
CA LEU A 410 -14.49 -24.07 20.22
C LEU A 410 -14.79 -25.48 20.77
N ALA A 411 -14.68 -25.68 22.09
CA ALA A 411 -14.73 -27.01 22.72
C ALA A 411 -16.07 -27.73 22.54
N ASP A 412 -17.19 -27.00 22.66
CA ASP A 412 -18.56 -27.56 22.59
C ASP A 412 -19.13 -27.56 21.16
N GLY A 413 -18.26 -27.42 20.16
CA GLY A 413 -18.64 -27.20 18.77
C GLY A 413 -18.90 -25.73 18.47
N PHE A 414 -18.82 -25.39 17.19
CA PHE A 414 -18.93 -24.02 16.71
C PHE A 414 -19.48 -24.00 15.29
N TYR A 415 -19.61 -22.82 14.70
CA TYR A 415 -20.05 -22.67 13.32
C TYR A 415 -19.00 -21.95 12.47
N ILE A 416 -18.89 -22.37 11.23
CA ILE A 416 -18.19 -21.64 10.19
C ILE A 416 -19.17 -21.35 9.05
N GLY A 417 -18.98 -20.25 8.32
CA GLY A 417 -19.89 -19.97 7.22
C GLY A 417 -19.39 -18.99 6.18
N ASN A 418 -20.01 -19.05 5.01
CA ASN A 418 -19.85 -18.07 3.95
C ASN A 418 -21.12 -17.96 3.10
N ALA A 419 -21.18 -16.97 2.21
CA ALA A 419 -22.36 -16.72 1.39
C ALA A 419 -22.63 -17.80 0.32
N LEU A 420 -21.69 -18.72 0.08
CA LEU A 420 -21.88 -19.82 -0.87
C LEU A 420 -22.55 -21.04 -0.21
N ARG A 421 -22.14 -21.38 1.02
CA ARG A 421 -22.55 -22.60 1.72
C ARG A 421 -23.49 -22.34 2.91
N GLY A 422 -23.73 -21.08 3.24
CA GLY A 422 -24.43 -20.71 4.47
C GLY A 422 -23.60 -21.00 5.72
N LEU A 423 -24.30 -21.11 6.85
CA LEU A 423 -23.74 -21.44 8.15
C LEU A 423 -23.66 -22.98 8.29
N MET A 424 -22.51 -23.49 8.70
CA MET A 424 -22.24 -24.92 8.82
C MET A 424 -21.71 -25.23 10.22
N PRO A 425 -22.19 -26.28 10.89
CA PRO A 425 -21.59 -26.74 12.14
C PRO A 425 -20.16 -27.20 11.89
N ALA A 426 -19.30 -27.06 12.91
CA ALA A 426 -17.89 -27.37 12.85
C ALA A 426 -17.37 -27.89 14.19
N ARG A 427 -16.27 -28.64 14.12
CA ARG A 427 -15.52 -29.15 15.28
C ARG A 427 -14.02 -29.12 15.01
N LEU A 428 -13.22 -29.16 16.06
CA LEU A 428 -11.77 -29.19 15.93
C LEU A 428 -11.26 -30.53 15.43
N LEU A 429 -10.16 -30.52 14.71
CA LEU A 429 -9.45 -31.73 14.35
C LEU A 429 -8.90 -32.38 15.62
N GLY A 430 -9.32 -33.61 15.90
CA GLY A 430 -8.90 -34.36 17.09
C GLY A 430 -9.78 -34.19 18.33
N SER A 431 -10.87 -33.40 18.23
CA SER A 431 -11.93 -33.35 19.25
C SER A 431 -12.93 -34.49 19.10
#